data_AF-A0A453JMS9-F1
#
_entry.id   AF-A0A453JMS9-F1
#
_cell.length_a   1.000
_cell.length_b   1.000
_cell.length_c   1.000
_cell.angle_alpha   90.00
_cell.angle_beta   90.00
_cell.angle_gamma   90.00
#
_symmetry.space_group_name_H-M   'P 1'
#
loop_
_entity.id
_entity.type
_entity.pdbx_description
1 polymer ?
#
loop_
_entity_poly.entity_id
_entity_poly.type
_entity_poly.pdbx_seq_one_letter_code
_entity_poly.pdbx_strand_id
1 'polypeptide(L)'
;MFNKGQGKTMGSYQTLLNALVEDGRIEEAEELFQKIFSRYMEGLPRIFFMKIISLYYRLGSYEKMFEVFADMEELGVRPDTSIVRMLGDVFMKLEMLDKYEKLNRKYPPPKFEYRYIKGKRIRIRVYPDNSTEEVTQRDSGRDELEDAGSMNPDNELEEAPRTGLDRNVLGDTASGDLEFV
;
A
#
# COMPACT_ATOMS: atom_id res chain seq x y z
N MET A 1 -21.24 -5.60 -35.56
CA MET A 1 -21.43 -6.52 -34.41
C MET A 1 -20.59 -5.99 -33.26
N PHE A 2 -21.20 -5.43 -32.22
CA PHE A 2 -20.48 -5.00 -31.02
C PHE A 2 -20.37 -6.22 -30.09
N ASN A 3 -19.14 -6.66 -29.81
CA ASN A 3 -18.90 -7.81 -28.94
C ASN A 3 -19.53 -7.57 -27.56
N LYS A 4 -20.28 -8.57 -27.08
CA LYS A 4 -20.72 -8.66 -25.69
C LYS A 4 -19.47 -8.65 -24.81
N GLY A 5 -19.30 -7.60 -24.02
CA GLY A 5 -18.24 -7.52 -23.02
C GLY A 5 -17.12 -6.54 -23.34
N GLN A 6 -17.43 -5.25 -23.50
CA GLN A 6 -16.52 -4.27 -22.92
C GLN A 6 -16.76 -4.32 -21.41
N GLY A 7 -15.95 -5.11 -20.70
CA GLY A 7 -15.93 -5.08 -19.25
C GLY A 7 -15.82 -3.63 -18.79
N LYS A 8 -16.68 -3.19 -17.87
CA LYS A 8 -16.66 -1.82 -17.35
C LYS A 8 -15.23 -1.49 -16.92
N THR A 9 -14.60 -0.55 -17.61
CA THR A 9 -13.22 -0.15 -17.32
C THR A 9 -13.21 0.79 -16.11
N MET A 10 -12.08 0.89 -15.41
CA MET A 10 -11.92 1.86 -14.32
C MET A 10 -12.23 3.29 -14.77
N GLY A 11 -11.87 3.66 -16.00
CA GLY A 11 -12.19 4.98 -16.57
C GLY A 11 -13.69 5.20 -16.74
N SER A 12 -14.46 4.17 -17.12
CA SER A 12 -15.92 4.24 -17.20
C SER A 12 -16.55 4.47 -15.82
N TYR A 13 -16.07 3.76 -14.80
CA TYR A 13 -16.54 3.96 -13.42
C TYR A 13 -16.22 5.35 -12.89
N GLN A 14 -15.00 5.83 -13.12
CA GLN A 14 -14.59 7.17 -12.72
C GLN A 14 -15.47 8.24 -13.39
N THR A 15 -15.71 8.10 -14.69
CA THR A 15 -16.55 9.05 -15.44
C THR A 15 -17.98 9.07 -14.90
N LEU A 16 -18.57 7.89 -14.68
CA LEU A 16 -19.93 7.80 -14.15
C LEU A 16 -20.03 8.35 -12.73
N LEU A 17 -19.08 8.02 -11.86
CA LEU A 17 -19.04 8.55 -10.50
C LEU A 17 -18.95 10.08 -10.51
N ASN A 18 -18.10 10.65 -11.37
CA ASN A 18 -17.98 12.10 -11.51
C ASN A 18 -19.30 12.73 -11.95
N ALA A 19 -19.97 12.16 -12.97
CA ALA A 19 -21.23 12.67 -13.48
C ALA A 19 -22.34 12.64 -12.41
N LEU A 20 -22.48 11.54 -11.67
CA LEU A 20 -23.47 11.44 -10.58
C LEU A 20 -23.22 12.47 -9.47
N VAL A 21 -21.96 12.67 -9.10
CA VAL A 21 -21.55 13.66 -8.08
C VAL A 21 -21.80 15.09 -8.54
N GLU A 22 -21.64 15.38 -9.83
CA GLU A 22 -21.88 16.71 -10.42
C GLU A 22 -23.37 17.00 -10.61
N ASP A 23 -24.16 15.98 -10.92
CA ASP A 23 -25.62 16.05 -11.07
C ASP A 23 -26.36 16.02 -9.72
N GLY A 24 -25.64 15.90 -8.60
CA GLY A 24 -26.22 15.87 -7.25
C GLY A 24 -26.96 14.57 -6.89
N ARG A 25 -26.79 13.50 -7.68
CA ARG A 25 -27.38 12.18 -7.46
C ARG A 25 -26.54 11.38 -6.46
N ILE A 26 -26.60 11.82 -5.21
CA ILE A 26 -25.69 11.37 -4.14
C ILE A 26 -25.88 9.89 -3.81
N GLU A 27 -27.12 9.44 -3.64
CA GLU A 27 -27.42 8.04 -3.30
C GLU A 27 -26.84 7.08 -4.34
N GLU A 28 -27.04 7.37 -5.62
CA GLU A 28 -26.51 6.56 -6.72
C GLU A 28 -24.97 6.60 -6.79
N ALA A 29 -24.35 7.74 -6.45
CA ALA A 29 -22.91 7.85 -6.37
C ALA A 29 -22.34 6.97 -5.22
N GLU A 30 -23.01 6.96 -4.07
CA GLU A 30 -22.65 6.11 -2.93
C GLU A 30 -22.81 4.62 -3.27
N GLU A 31 -23.94 4.21 -3.84
CA GLU A 31 -24.19 2.84 -4.28
C GLU A 31 -23.14 2.37 -5.30
N LEU A 32 -22.82 3.23 -6.27
CA LEU A 32 -21.80 2.95 -7.26
C LEU A 32 -20.43 2.77 -6.60
N PHE A 33 -20.05 3.67 -5.68
CA PHE A 33 -18.79 3.57 -4.96
C PHE A 33 -18.71 2.27 -4.16
N GLN A 34 -19.74 1.93 -3.37
CA GLN A 34 -19.79 0.69 -2.58
C GLN A 34 -19.64 -0.56 -3.46
N LYS A 35 -20.29 -0.56 -4.63
CA LYS A 35 -20.17 -1.66 -5.59
C LYS A 35 -18.77 -1.79 -6.19
N ILE A 36 -18.10 -0.67 -6.45
CA ILE A 36 -16.73 -0.68 -6.97
C ILE A 36 -15.76 -1.07 -5.83
N PHE A 37 -15.93 -0.51 -4.65
CA PHE A 37 -15.12 -0.78 -3.47
C PHE A 37 -15.14 -2.26 -3.09
N SER A 38 -16.33 -2.86 -2.95
CA SER A 38 -16.48 -4.29 -2.67
C SER A 38 -15.90 -5.22 -3.75
N ARG A 39 -15.85 -4.75 -5.01
CA ARG A 39 -15.32 -5.54 -6.13
C ARG A 39 -13.80 -5.52 -6.21
N TYR A 40 -13.18 -4.37 -5.92
CA TYR A 40 -11.76 -4.16 -6.19
C TYR A 40 -10.90 -4.06 -4.93
N MET A 41 -11.48 -3.71 -3.78
CA MET A 41 -10.82 -3.58 -2.48
C MET A 41 -9.45 -2.89 -2.59
N GLU A 42 -8.35 -3.61 -2.32
CA GLU A 42 -6.96 -3.12 -2.40
C GLU A 42 -6.56 -2.59 -3.79
N GLY A 43 -7.18 -3.10 -4.85
CA GLY A 43 -6.93 -2.67 -6.23
C GLY A 43 -7.65 -1.37 -6.62
N LEU A 44 -8.38 -0.74 -5.70
CA LEU A 44 -9.14 0.47 -6.01
C LEU A 44 -8.22 1.69 -6.17
N PRO A 45 -8.25 2.39 -7.32
CA PRO A 45 -7.42 3.57 -7.51
C PRO A 45 -7.76 4.70 -6.51
N ARG A 46 -6.73 5.38 -6.00
CA ARG A 46 -6.83 6.53 -5.08
C ARG A 46 -7.86 7.61 -5.49
N ILE A 47 -8.08 7.80 -6.78
CA ILE A 47 -8.99 8.83 -7.30
C ILE A 47 -10.45 8.63 -6.84
N PHE A 48 -10.87 7.38 -6.61
CA PHE A 48 -12.23 7.08 -6.14
C PHE A 48 -12.43 7.56 -4.70
N PHE A 49 -11.49 7.25 -3.80
CA PHE A 49 -11.48 7.75 -2.42
C PHE A 49 -11.48 9.28 -2.40
N MET A 50 -10.60 9.92 -3.19
CA MET A 50 -10.54 11.37 -3.29
C MET A 50 -11.90 11.98 -3.65
N LYS A 51 -12.60 11.40 -4.63
CA LYS A 51 -13.88 11.94 -5.11
C LYS A 51 -14.99 11.80 -4.06
N ILE A 52 -15.08 10.66 -3.38
CA ILE A 52 -16.09 10.42 -2.34
C ILE A 52 -15.81 11.23 -1.07
N ILE A 53 -14.56 11.30 -0.62
CA ILE A 53 -14.18 12.17 0.51
C ILE A 53 -14.52 13.63 0.22
N SER A 54 -14.21 14.10 -1.00
CA SER A 54 -14.57 15.47 -1.42
C SER A 54 -16.07 15.69 -1.49
N LEU A 55 -16.85 14.65 -1.83
CA LEU A 55 -18.30 14.71 -1.81
C LEU A 55 -18.82 14.91 -0.37
N TYR A 56 -18.42 14.04 0.55
CA TYR A 56 -18.85 14.10 1.95
C TYR A 56 -18.41 15.39 2.66
N TYR A 57 -17.20 15.87 2.36
CA TYR A 57 -16.74 17.16 2.86
C TYR A 57 -17.67 18.31 2.47
N ARG A 58 -18.12 18.35 1.20
CA ARG A 58 -19.04 19.39 0.70
C ARG A 58 -20.46 19.25 1.26
N LEU A 59 -20.92 18.03 1.51
CA LEU A 59 -22.23 17.76 2.11
C LEU A 59 -22.26 17.98 3.63
N GLY A 60 -21.10 18.09 4.28
CA GLY A 60 -21.00 18.14 5.73
C GLY A 60 -21.18 16.79 6.42
N SER A 61 -21.22 15.68 5.67
CA SER A 61 -21.35 14.32 6.17
C SER A 61 -20.02 13.78 6.69
N TYR A 62 -19.50 14.39 7.76
CA TYR A 62 -18.14 14.14 8.24
C TYR A 62 -17.92 12.72 8.79
N GLU A 63 -18.95 12.07 9.33
CA GLU A 63 -18.86 10.68 9.79
C GLU A 63 -18.50 9.73 8.63
N LYS A 64 -19.27 9.77 7.53
CA LYS A 64 -18.98 9.00 6.31
C LYS A 64 -17.63 9.37 5.70
N MET A 65 -17.21 10.64 5.80
CA MET A 65 -15.89 11.07 5.36
C MET A 65 -14.77 10.37 6.14
N PHE A 66 -14.93 10.20 7.45
CA PHE A 66 -13.97 9.51 8.30
C PHE A 66 -13.95 8.01 8.06
N GLU A 67 -15.09 7.39 7.81
CA GLU A 67 -15.18 5.97 7.42
C GLU A 67 -14.36 5.68 6.17
N VAL A 68 -14.59 6.44 5.09
CA VAL A 68 -13.86 6.26 3.83
C VAL A 68 -12.37 6.57 3.98
N PHE A 69 -11.99 7.49 4.86
CA PHE A 69 -10.58 7.73 5.18
C PHE A 69 -9.96 6.57 5.95
N ALA A 70 -10.67 5.97 6.90
CA ALA A 70 -10.19 4.80 7.64
C ALA A 70 -9.99 3.61 6.69
N ASP A 71 -10.95 3.33 5.81
CA ASP A 71 -10.84 2.30 4.76
C ASP A 71 -9.61 2.52 3.89
N MET A 72 -9.37 3.78 3.50
CA MET A 72 -8.22 4.17 2.69
C MET A 72 -6.89 3.89 3.41
N GLU A 73 -6.81 4.17 4.73
CA GLU A 73 -5.63 3.89 5.54
C GLU A 73 -5.43 2.39 5.78
N GLU A 74 -6.50 1.63 6.03
CA GLU A 74 -6.47 0.18 6.23
C GLU A 74 -5.96 -0.55 4.98
N LEU A 75 -6.40 -0.11 3.79
CA LEU A 75 -5.92 -0.62 2.51
C LEU A 75 -4.52 -0.12 2.12
N GLY A 76 -3.84 0.63 2.99
CA GLY A 76 -2.50 1.16 2.74
C GLY A 76 -2.44 2.23 1.64
N VAL A 77 -3.58 2.78 1.21
CA VAL A 77 -3.64 3.79 0.17
C VAL A 77 -3.30 5.15 0.77
N ARG A 78 -2.18 5.75 0.37
CA ARG A 78 -1.75 7.04 0.92
C ARG A 78 -2.70 8.19 0.51
N PRO A 79 -3.23 8.99 1.45
CA PRO A 79 -4.04 10.16 1.13
C PRO A 79 -3.23 11.23 0.41
N ASP A 80 -3.91 12.01 -0.43
CA ASP A 80 -3.29 13.19 -1.05
C ASP A 80 -3.29 14.39 -0.10
N THR A 81 -2.60 15.46 -0.48
CA THR A 81 -2.54 16.70 0.32
C THR A 81 -3.91 17.36 0.48
N SER A 82 -4.82 17.20 -0.49
CA SER A 82 -6.16 17.78 -0.44
C SER A 82 -7.05 17.06 0.57
N ILE A 83 -7.00 15.73 0.63
CA ILE A 83 -7.69 14.88 1.60
C ILE A 83 -7.20 15.21 3.01
N VAL A 84 -5.88 15.26 3.21
CA VAL A 84 -5.28 15.61 4.52
C VAL A 84 -5.73 17.01 4.95
N ARG A 85 -5.74 17.98 4.03
CA ARG A 85 -6.23 19.33 4.32
C ARG A 85 -7.71 19.32 4.72
N MET A 86 -8.57 18.67 3.93
CA MET A 86 -10.01 18.61 4.22
C MET A 86 -10.28 17.97 5.59
N LEU A 87 -9.60 16.87 5.91
CA LEU A 87 -9.70 16.21 7.22
C LEU A 87 -9.23 17.12 8.34
N GLY A 88 -8.11 17.82 8.14
CA GLY A 88 -7.60 18.80 9.10
C GLY A 88 -8.61 19.92 9.38
N ASP A 89 -9.20 20.49 8.33
CA ASP A 89 -10.22 21.54 8.44
C ASP A 89 -11.44 21.04 9.23
N VAL A 90 -11.89 19.80 8.99
CA VAL A 90 -13.03 19.21 9.71
C VAL A 90 -12.68 18.91 11.17
N PHE A 91 -11.51 18.33 11.46
CA PHE A 91 -11.09 18.05 12.83
C PHE A 91 -10.98 19.34 13.66
N MET A 92 -10.45 20.42 13.08
CA MET A 92 -10.43 21.72 13.75
C MET A 92 -11.85 22.27 13.98
N LYS A 93 -12.74 22.15 13.00
CA LYS A 93 -14.14 22.61 13.10
C LYS A 93 -14.93 21.86 14.17
N LEU A 94 -14.65 20.57 14.37
CA LEU A 94 -15.29 19.71 15.36
C LEU A 94 -14.54 19.67 16.70
N GLU A 95 -13.52 20.53 16.89
CA GLU A 95 -12.67 20.59 18.10
C GLU A 95 -11.97 19.26 18.45
N MET A 96 -11.74 18.41 17.45
CA MET A 96 -11.07 17.11 17.60
C MET A 96 -9.54 17.24 17.48
N LEU A 97 -8.94 18.02 18.39
CA LEU A 97 -7.52 18.40 18.31
C LEU A 97 -6.57 17.19 18.37
N ASP A 98 -6.87 16.17 19.17
CA ASP A 98 -6.06 14.95 19.26
C ASP A 98 -5.92 14.24 17.91
N LYS A 99 -7.01 14.20 17.12
CA LYS A 99 -7.01 13.60 15.78
C LYS A 99 -6.27 14.47 14.78
N TYR A 100 -6.42 15.80 14.88
CA TYR A 100 -5.69 16.76 14.06
C TYR A 100 -4.18 16.65 14.24
N GLU A 101 -3.69 16.55 15.49
CA GLU A 101 -2.26 16.38 15.77
C GLU A 101 -1.72 15.06 15.23
N LYS A 102 -2.45 13.95 15.43
CA LYS A 102 -2.10 12.64 14.86
C LYS A 102 -2.03 12.69 13.33
N LEU A 103 -2.99 13.34 12.68
CA LEU A 103 -3.02 13.51 11.22
C LEU A 103 -1.80 14.27 10.72
N ASN A 104 -1.44 15.39 11.37
CA ASN A 104 -0.29 16.20 10.99
C ASN A 104 1.06 15.51 11.24
N ARG A 105 1.15 14.69 12.29
CA ARG A 105 2.35 13.89 12.55
C ARG A 105 2.53 12.83 11.46
N LYS A 106 1.44 12.18 11.02
CA LYS A 106 1.49 11.12 10.00
C LYS A 106 1.67 11.68 8.58
N TYR A 107 1.01 12.79 8.27
CA TYR A 107 1.02 13.45 6.96
C TYR A 107 1.42 14.92 7.08
N PRO A 108 2.70 15.20 7.41
CA PRO A 108 3.15 16.57 7.60
C PRO A 108 3.02 17.39 6.31
N PRO A 109 2.57 18.66 6.41
CA PRO A 109 2.45 19.51 5.24
C PRO A 109 3.83 19.75 4.61
N PRO A 110 3.90 19.86 3.27
CA PRO A 110 5.16 20.12 2.60
C PRO A 110 5.73 21.48 2.99
N LYS A 111 7.02 21.53 3.31
CA LYS A 111 7.74 22.79 3.55
C LYS A 111 8.21 23.37 2.22
N PHE A 112 8.39 24.68 2.16
CA PHE A 112 8.94 25.35 0.98
C PHE A 112 10.29 25.96 1.31
N GLU A 113 11.30 25.61 0.52
CA GLU A 113 12.64 26.18 0.61
C GLU A 113 12.92 27.01 -0.65
N TYR A 114 13.70 28.06 -0.51
CA TYR A 114 14.19 28.82 -1.66
C TYR A 114 15.63 28.44 -1.93
N ARG A 115 15.91 27.97 -3.16
CA ARG A 115 17.27 27.69 -3.62
C ARG A 115 17.61 28.54 -4.84
N TYR A 116 18.87 28.92 -4.96
CA TYR A 116 19.37 29.62 -6.14
C TYR A 116 20.01 28.60 -7.07
N ILE A 117 19.45 28.47 -8.26
CA ILE A 117 19.98 27.57 -9.31
C ILE A 117 20.26 28.44 -10.53
N LYS A 118 21.52 28.48 -10.97
CA LYS A 118 21.99 29.31 -12.10
C LYS A 118 21.58 30.79 -11.96
N GLY A 119 21.70 31.35 -10.75
CA GLY A 119 21.35 32.74 -10.44
C GLY A 119 19.84 33.05 -10.33
N LYS A 120 18.95 32.08 -10.57
CA LYS A 120 17.49 32.24 -10.40
C LYS A 120 17.04 31.68 -9.06
N ARG A 121 16.23 32.44 -8.31
CA ARG A 121 15.59 31.97 -7.07
C ARG A 121 14.41 31.07 -7.43
N ILE A 122 14.46 29.80 -7.02
CA ILE A 122 13.42 28.82 -7.24
C ILE A 122 12.84 28.41 -5.88
N ARG A 123 11.51 28.36 -5.79
CA ARG A 123 10.79 27.82 -4.62
C ARG A 123 10.61 26.31 -4.81
N ILE A 124 11.27 25.52 -3.97
CA ILE A 124 11.24 24.07 -4.02
C ILE A 124 10.36 23.56 -2.89
N ARG A 125 9.49 22.60 -3.19
CA ARG A 125 8.69 21.89 -2.18
C ARG A 125 9.55 20.76 -1.60
N VAL A 126 9.72 20.76 -0.29
CA VAL A 126 10.49 19.77 0.47
C VAL A 126 9.53 19.02 1.38
N TYR A 127 9.47 17.71 1.23
CA TYR A 127 8.74 16.86 2.16
C TYR A 127 9.70 16.50 3.30
N PRO A 128 9.34 16.72 4.57
CA PRO A 128 10.13 16.18 5.67
C PRO A 128 10.15 14.66 5.53
N ASP A 129 11.34 14.08 5.61
CA ASP A 129 11.55 12.64 5.44
C ASP A 129 10.80 11.90 6.55
N ASN A 130 9.77 11.14 6.18
CA ASN A 130 9.07 10.26 7.11
C ASN A 130 9.48 8.84 6.70
N SER A 131 10.71 8.47 7.06
CA SER A 131 11.16 7.09 7.01
C SER A 131 10.20 6.28 7.87
N THR A 132 9.38 5.47 7.21
CA THR A 132 8.50 4.48 7.81
C THR A 132 9.30 3.67 8.82
N GLU A 133 9.03 3.84 10.11
CA GLU A 133 9.38 2.81 11.08
C GLU A 133 8.46 1.62 10.77
N GLU A 134 8.93 0.74 9.89
CA GLU A 134 8.53 -0.66 9.90
C GLU A 134 8.85 -1.19 11.30
N VAL A 135 7.85 -1.23 12.16
CA VAL A 135 7.92 -2.03 13.38
C VAL A 135 7.80 -3.48 12.93
N THR A 136 8.93 -4.05 12.55
CA THR A 136 9.17 -5.50 12.59
C THR A 136 9.06 -5.93 14.05
N GLN A 137 7.87 -6.31 14.50
CA GLN A 137 7.76 -7.24 15.62
C GLN A 137 8.04 -8.65 15.09
N ARG A 138 9.33 -8.98 15.04
CA ARG A 138 9.79 -10.37 15.18
C ARG A 138 10.49 -10.46 16.53
N ASP A 139 9.79 -11.11 17.44
CA ASP A 139 10.26 -11.98 18.52
C ASP A 139 11.75 -11.93 18.90
N SER A 140 12.02 -11.47 20.12
CA SER A 140 13.12 -11.98 20.96
C SER A 140 12.95 -11.49 22.40
N GLY A 141 12.81 -12.39 23.37
CA GLY A 141 12.91 -12.05 24.79
C GLY A 141 12.30 -13.07 25.74
N ARG A 142 12.83 -14.30 25.71
CA ARG A 142 12.56 -15.40 26.65
C ARG A 142 13.63 -15.33 27.75
N ASP A 143 13.19 -15.17 29.00
CA ASP A 143 13.89 -15.45 30.27
C ASP A 143 12.80 -16.13 31.15
N GLU A 144 12.95 -17.24 31.87
CA GLU A 144 14.10 -17.87 32.54
C GLU A 144 13.90 -19.42 32.60
N LEU A 145 15.03 -20.15 32.56
CA LEU A 145 15.50 -21.31 33.36
C LEU A 145 14.46 -22.39 33.81
N GLU A 146 14.68 -23.71 33.71
CA GLU A 146 15.78 -24.50 34.26
C GLU A 146 15.86 -25.94 33.66
N ASP A 147 17.08 -26.48 33.80
CA ASP A 147 17.49 -27.86 34.08
C ASP A 147 17.47 -28.99 33.01
N ALA A 148 18.66 -29.60 32.94
CA ALA A 148 18.98 -31.02 32.78
C ALA A 148 19.91 -31.36 31.58
N GLY A 149 21.19 -31.55 31.92
CA GLY A 149 21.85 -32.82 31.61
C GLY A 149 22.76 -32.92 30.37
N SER A 150 24.07 -32.87 30.65
CA SER A 150 25.11 -33.80 30.17
C SER A 150 25.96 -33.47 28.92
N MET A 151 27.24 -33.20 29.21
CA MET A 151 28.49 -33.67 28.56
C MET A 151 28.77 -33.33 27.07
N ASN A 152 29.54 -32.26 26.84
CA ASN A 152 30.95 -32.21 26.37
C ASN A 152 31.49 -33.26 25.36
N PRO A 153 32.54 -32.91 24.57
CA PRO A 153 32.48 -32.34 23.22
C PRO A 153 33.18 -33.30 22.24
N ASP A 154 33.33 -32.96 20.97
CA ASP A 154 34.60 -33.20 20.28
C ASP A 154 34.70 -32.33 19.03
N ASN A 155 35.91 -31.80 18.90
CA ASN A 155 36.38 -30.73 18.05
C ASN A 155 37.33 -31.38 17.05
N GLU A 156 37.12 -31.24 15.75
CA GLU A 156 38.17 -31.52 14.76
C GLU A 156 37.92 -30.71 13.47
N LEU A 157 38.63 -29.59 13.41
CA LEU A 157 39.12 -29.00 12.16
C LEU A 157 40.20 -29.92 11.60
N GLU A 158 40.28 -30.07 10.28
CA GLU A 158 41.52 -30.21 9.44
C GLU A 158 41.09 -30.47 7.98
N GLU A 159 41.37 -29.51 7.09
CA GLU A 159 42.34 -29.60 5.98
C GLU A 159 41.82 -30.22 4.67
N ALA A 160 41.95 -29.44 3.58
CA ALA A 160 42.05 -29.89 2.19
C ALA A 160 43.55 -29.82 1.81
N PRO A 161 44.12 -30.53 0.80
CA PRO A 161 43.54 -30.62 -0.56
C PRO A 161 43.96 -31.82 -1.48
N ARG A 162 43.31 -31.85 -2.66
CA ARG A 162 43.80 -32.23 -4.03
C ARG A 162 43.98 -33.70 -4.49
N THR A 163 43.46 -33.88 -5.72
CA THR A 163 43.93 -34.68 -6.88
C THR A 163 43.56 -36.17 -7.02
N GLY A 164 43.04 -36.52 -8.20
CA GLY A 164 42.96 -37.89 -8.70
C GLY A 164 41.94 -38.06 -9.84
N LEU A 165 42.41 -37.96 -11.09
CA LEU A 165 41.71 -38.35 -12.32
C LEU A 165 41.69 -39.88 -12.47
N ASP A 166 40.61 -40.45 -13.02
CA ASP A 166 40.59 -41.51 -14.07
C ASP A 166 39.11 -41.83 -14.41
N ARG A 167 38.61 -41.49 -15.62
CA ARG A 167 38.63 -42.20 -16.91
C ARG A 167 37.82 -43.52 -16.96
N ASN A 168 36.71 -43.42 -17.70
CA ASN A 168 36.01 -44.41 -18.55
C ASN A 168 35.42 -45.68 -17.91
N VAL A 169 34.16 -46.01 -18.24
CA VAL A 169 33.78 -47.02 -19.25
C VAL A 169 32.26 -47.04 -19.47
N LEU A 170 31.93 -47.18 -20.76
CA LEU A 170 30.70 -47.46 -21.49
C LEU A 170 29.60 -48.29 -20.81
N GLY A 171 28.35 -48.05 -21.25
CA GLY A 171 27.24 -48.97 -21.07
C GLY A 171 25.92 -48.42 -21.61
N ASP A 172 25.65 -48.69 -22.88
CA ASP A 172 24.37 -48.48 -23.57
C ASP A 172 23.16 -49.07 -22.82
N THR A 173 21.99 -48.47 -22.98
CA THR A 173 20.82 -49.16 -23.59
C THR A 173 19.63 -48.20 -23.76
N ALA A 174 19.16 -48.15 -25.01
CA ALA A 174 17.87 -47.66 -25.48
C ALA A 174 16.70 -48.44 -24.80
N SER A 175 15.41 -48.16 -24.94
CA SER A 175 14.61 -47.63 -26.04
C SER A 175 13.14 -47.61 -25.58
N GLY A 176 12.27 -46.90 -26.29
CA GLY A 176 10.85 -47.21 -26.38
C GLY A 176 9.96 -46.13 -25.77
N ASP A 177 9.84 -44.97 -26.40
CA ASP A 177 8.99 -44.66 -27.57
C ASP A 177 7.51 -44.50 -27.22
N LEU A 178 7.09 -43.29 -27.53
CA LEU A 178 5.80 -42.67 -27.40
C LEU A 178 5.23 -42.62 -28.82
N GLU A 179 4.10 -43.26 -29.10
CA GLU A 179 3.29 -42.88 -30.26
C GLU A 179 1.81 -42.77 -29.90
N PHE A 180 1.27 -41.67 -30.41
CA PHE A 180 -0.08 -41.16 -30.35
C PHE A 180 -1.03 -41.97 -31.25
N VAL A 181 -2.31 -41.98 -30.87
CA VAL A 181 -3.45 -41.97 -31.80
C VAL A 181 -4.39 -40.86 -31.36
#